data_AF-A0A916S1J4-F1
#
_entry.id   AF-A0A916S1J4-F1
#
_cell.length_a   1.000
_cell.length_b   1.000
_cell.length_c   1.000
_cell.angle_alpha   90.00
_cell.angle_beta   90.00
_cell.angle_gamma   90.00
#
_symmetry.space_group_name_H-M   'P 1'
#
loop_
_entity.id
_entity.type
_entity.pdbx_description
1 polymer ?
#
loop_
_entity_poly.entity_id
_entity_poly.type
_entity_poly.pdbx_seq_one_letter_code
_entity_poly.pdbx_strand_id
1 'polypeptide(L)' 'MTLDRDGRAWKGFDWNALNRLQEKGFIGNPVSKAKSVWLTEEGVARSEALFRQMFGKGSVSIGRTGNT' A
#
# COMPACT_ATOMS: atom_id res chain seq x y z
N MET A 1 1.11 10.51 0.22
CA MET A 1 0.71 9.59 -0.86
C MET A 1 -0.75 9.85 -1.19
N THR A 2 -1.04 10.45 -2.34
CA THR A 2 -2.41 10.63 -2.84
C THR A 2 -2.71 9.50 -3.83
N LEU A 3 -3.68 8.64 -3.53
CA LEU A 3 -4.32 7.82 -4.56
C LEU A 3 -4.99 8.78 -5.55
N ASP A 4 -4.80 8.57 -6.85
CA ASP A 4 -5.67 9.24 -7.83
C ASP A 4 -7.11 8.71 -7.69
N ARG A 5 -8.07 9.47 -8.22
CA ARG A 5 -9.51 9.19 -8.10
C ARG A 5 -9.94 7.80 -8.63
N ASP A 6 -9.07 7.12 -9.38
CA ASP A 6 -9.33 5.81 -9.99
C ASP A 6 -8.56 4.67 -9.29
N GLY A 7 -7.89 4.92 -8.16
CA GLY A 7 -7.17 3.88 -7.42
C GLY A 7 -5.87 3.42 -8.10
N ARG A 8 -5.31 4.24 -9.00
CA ARG A 8 -4.10 3.88 -9.75
C ARG A 8 -2.84 4.31 -9.01
N ALA A 9 -1.91 3.36 -8.83
CA ALA A 9 -0.56 3.65 -8.36
C ALA A 9 0.43 3.78 -9.53
N TRP A 10 1.36 4.74 -9.49
CA TRP A 10 2.33 5.01 -10.57
C TRP A 10 3.45 3.95 -10.65
N LYS A 11 3.81 3.50 -11.87
CA LYS A 11 4.82 2.47 -12.18
C LYS A 11 6.28 2.77 -11.81
N GLY A 12 6.59 3.90 -11.16
CA GLY A 12 7.95 4.21 -10.69
C GLY A 12 8.43 3.37 -9.50
N PHE A 13 7.66 2.36 -9.08
CA PHE A 13 7.99 1.49 -7.95
C PHE A 13 8.90 0.32 -8.38
N ASP A 14 9.77 -0.10 -7.46
CA ASP A 14 10.63 -1.27 -7.61
C ASP A 14 9.82 -2.51 -8.05
N TRP A 15 10.29 -3.20 -9.10
CA TRP A 15 9.60 -4.36 -9.65
C TRP A 15 9.45 -5.52 -8.65
N ASN A 16 10.40 -5.69 -7.73
CA ASN A 16 10.28 -6.70 -6.67
C ASN A 16 9.19 -6.32 -5.67
N ALA A 17 9.01 -5.03 -5.39
CA ALA A 17 7.91 -4.57 -4.53
C ALA A 17 6.55 -4.84 -5.19
N LEU A 18 6.42 -4.61 -6.50
CA LEU A 18 5.20 -4.95 -7.25
C LEU A 18 4.95 -6.45 -7.27
N ASN A 19 5.96 -7.28 -7.53
CA ASN A 19 5.82 -8.73 -7.50
C ASN A 19 5.35 -9.23 -6.12
N ARG A 20 5.95 -8.76 -5.03
CA ARG A 20 5.54 -9.15 -3.67
C ARG A 20 4.11 -8.74 -3.34
N LEU A 21 3.64 -7.61 -3.86
CA LEU A 21 2.26 -7.16 -3.67
C LEU A 21 1.27 -8.00 -4.49
N GLN A 22 1.67 -8.40 -5.70
CA GLN A 22 0.89 -9.30 -6.54
C GLN A 22 0.80 -10.71 -5.94
N GLU A 23 1.92 -11.25 -5.45
CA GLU A 23 1.98 -12.55 -4.76
C GLU A 23 1.06 -12.59 -3.54
N LYS A 24 0.92 -11.46 -2.85
CA LYS A 24 0.00 -11.29 -1.72
C LYS A 24 -1.45 -11.03 -2.12
N GLY A 25 -1.74 -10.93 -3.42
CA GLY A 25 -3.08 -10.68 -3.93
C GLY A 25 -3.61 -9.25 -3.72
N PHE A 26 -2.75 -8.27 -3.36
CA PHE A 26 -3.20 -6.88 -3.12
C PHE A 26 -3.29 -6.05 -4.39
N ILE A 27 -2.60 -6.45 -5.45
CA ILE A 27 -2.63 -5.78 -6.75
C ILE A 27 -2.83 -6.80 -7.86
N GLY A 28 -3.44 -6.35 -8.96
CA GLY A 28 -3.54 -7.12 -10.19
C GLY A 28 -2.19 -7.32 -10.89
N ASN A 29 -2.19 -7.99 -12.05
CA ASN A 29 -0.96 -8.29 -12.79
C ASN A 29 -0.20 -7.00 -13.18
N PRO A 30 1.02 -6.77 -12.64
CA PRO A 30 1.84 -5.60 -12.92
C PRO A 30 2.55 -5.68 -14.28
N VAL A 31 2.57 -6.86 -14.92
CA VAL A 31 3.20 -7.11 -16.22
C VAL A 31 2.28 -6.65 -17.34
N SER A 32 2.10 -5.33 -17.45
CA SER A 32 1.44 -4.71 -18.59
C SER A 32 2.20 -3.48 -19.07
N LYS A 33 1.91 -3.03 -20.31
CA LYS A 33 2.44 -1.77 -20.85
C LYS A 33 1.86 -0.53 -20.15
N ALA A 34 0.82 -0.70 -19.33
CA ALA A 34 0.22 0.40 -18.58
C ALA A 34 1.20 0.98 -17.55
N LYS A 35 1.03 2.27 -17.25
CA LYS A 35 1.82 3.01 -16.25
C LYS A 35 1.23 2.90 -14.83
N SER A 36 0.20 2.10 -14.64
CA SER A 36 -0.45 1.87 -13.34
C SER A 36 -0.93 0.43 -13.18
N VAL A 37 -1.09 0.03 -11.92
CA VAL A 37 -1.67 -1.24 -11.50
C VAL A 37 -2.92 -0.98 -10.66
N TRP A 38 -3.90 -1.87 -10.78
CA TRP A 38 -5.13 -1.83 -9.99
C TRP A 38 -4.91 -2.53 -8.65
N LEU A 39 -5.42 -1.92 -7.57
CA LEU A 39 -5.58 -2.61 -6.29
C LEU A 39 -6.74 -3.60 -6.40
N THR A 40 -6.60 -4.75 -5.74
CA THR A 40 -7.73 -5.64 -5.46
C THR A 40 -8.55 -5.08 -4.31
N GLU A 41 -9.76 -5.61 -4.10
CA GLU A 41 -10.61 -5.21 -2.95
C GLU A 41 -9.88 -5.41 -1.60
N GLU A 42 -9.14 -6.51 -1.45
CA GLU A 42 -8.30 -6.76 -0.28
C GLU A 42 -7.17 -5.74 -0.17
N GLY A 43 -6.54 -5.39 -1.29
CA GLY A 43 -5.52 -4.35 -1.36
C GLY A 43 -6.03 -2.99 -0.88
N VAL A 44 -7.23 -2.59 -1.33
CA VAL A 44 -7.88 -1.33 -0.90
C VAL A 44 -8.15 -1.34 0.61
N ALA A 45 -8.79 -2.39 1.13
CA ALA A 45 -9.12 -2.48 2.55
C ALA A 45 -7.86 -2.44 3.44
N ARG A 46 -6.81 -3.15 3.03
CA ARG A 46 -5.54 -3.17 3.76
C ARG A 46 -4.81 -1.83 3.70
N SER A 47 -4.82 -1.17 2.54
CA SER A 47 -4.27 0.18 2.39
C SER A 47 -4.99 1.19 3.28
N GLU A 48 -6.32 1.12 3.36
CA GLU A 48 -7.11 2.01 4.23
C GLU A 48 -6.81 1.77 5.72
N ALA A 49 -6.76 0.51 6.16
CA ALA A 49 -6.43 0.16 7.53
C ALA A 49 -5.03 0.67 7.94
N LEU A 50 -4.03 0.45 7.09
CA LEU A 50 -2.67 0.93 7.33
C LEU A 50 -2.59 2.45 7.33
N PHE A 51 -3.31 3.11 6.41
CA PHE A 51 -3.36 4.57 6.37
C PHE A 51 -3.94 5.15 7.67
N ARG A 52 -5.03 4.56 8.17
CA ARG A 52 -5.63 4.95 9.46
C ARG A 52 -4.68 4.68 10.63
N GLN A 53 -3.94 3.57 10.62
CA GLN A 53 -2.97 3.25 11.68
C GLN A 53 -1.78 4.23 11.69
N MET A 54 -1.25 4.58 10.53
CA MET A 54 -0.02 5.39 10.42
C MET A 54 -0.29 6.89 10.44
N PHE A 55 -1.44 7.33 9.92
CA PHE A 55 -1.76 8.74 9.70
C PHE A 55 -3.11 9.17 10.26
N GLY A 56 -3.92 8.25 10.79
CA GLY A 56 -5.14 8.60 11.51
C GLY A 56 -4.80 9.40 12.77
N LYS A 57 -5.51 10.51 12.99
CA LYS A 57 -5.38 11.31 14.21
C LYS A 57 -5.89 10.51 15.42
N GLY A 58 -4.99 9.75 16.01
CA GLY A 58 -5.19 9.06 17.27
C GLY A 58 -3.81 8.87 17.88
N SER A 59 -3.48 9.74 18.84
CA SER A 59 -2.36 9.66 19.78
C SER A 59 -1.74 8.26 19.89
N VAL A 60 -0.70 7.98 19.11
CA VAL A 60 0.21 6.89 19.42
C VAL A 60 1.09 7.40 20.55
N SER A 61 0.74 7.02 21.78
CA SER A 61 1.71 6.89 22.85
C SER A 61 2.76 5.90 22.39
N ILE A 62 3.81 6.42 21.76
CA ILE A 62 5.03 5.68 21.46
C ILE A 62 5.62 5.26 22.81
N GLY A 63 5.28 4.04 23.22
CA GLY A 63 6.00 3.29 24.24
C GLY A 63 7.38 2.95 23.69
N ARG A 64 8.32 3.91 23.78
CA ARG A 64 9.75 3.60 23.80
C ARG A 64 10.07 3.01 25.17
N THR A 65 9.86 1.72 25.34
CA THR A 65 10.51 0.95 26.40
C THR A 65 11.18 -0.25 25.75
N GLY A 66 12.51 -0.23 25.82
CA GLY A 66 13.39 -1.27 25.34
C GLY A 66 14.84 -0.85 25.50
N ASN A 67 15.23 -0.47 26.72
CA ASN A 67 16.62 -0.53 27.17
C ASN A 67 16.76 -1.81 27.98
N THR A 68 17.37 -2.84 27.40
CA THR A 68 18.21 -3.84 28.08
C THR A 68 19.10 -4.46 27.01
#